data_AF-A0A2D6MTH0-F1
#
_entry.id   AF-A0A2D6MTH0-F1
#
_cell.length_a   1.000
_cell.length_b   1.000
_cell.length_c   1.000
_cell.angle_alpha   90.00
_cell.angle_beta   90.00
_cell.angle_gamma   90.00
#
_symmetry.space_group_name_H-M   'P 1'
#
loop_
_entity.id
_entity.type
_entity.pdbx_description
1 polymer ?
#
loop_
_entity_poly.entity_id
_entity_poly.type
_entity_poly.pdbx_seq_one_letter_code
_entity_poly.pdbx_strand_id
1 'polypeptide(L)'
;QAKLLAIWAPGEDWERHGLTHPAGRESRGLVDVIVHDMDPQQLLDLAETIPPTLVEGLFHLGNVDELLSFFEQFAKAGLEHIVVGDSTGSVGGQAEVIARTPDMQRLFEGLAAL
;
A
#
# COMPACT_ATOMS: atom_id res chain seq x y z
N GLN A 1 9.92 5.99 -1.65
CA GLN A 1 9.85 4.93 -0.61
C GLN A 1 8.52 4.17 -0.65
N ALA A 2 7.35 4.82 -0.62
CA ALA A 2 6.05 4.13 -0.72
C ALA A 2 5.92 3.18 -1.93
N LYS A 3 6.59 3.48 -3.04
CA LYS A 3 6.65 2.59 -4.22
C LYS A 3 7.21 1.20 -3.94
N LEU A 4 8.07 1.04 -2.95
CA LEU A 4 8.62 -0.26 -2.56
C LEU A 4 7.57 -1.19 -1.95
N LEU A 5 6.39 -0.69 -1.59
CA LEU A 5 5.27 -1.55 -1.21
C LEU A 5 4.82 -2.49 -2.36
N ALA A 6 5.18 -2.17 -3.61
CA ALA A 6 4.94 -3.06 -4.75
C ALA A 6 5.67 -4.41 -4.64
N ILE A 7 6.71 -4.56 -3.80
CA ILE A 7 7.36 -5.87 -3.57
C ILE A 7 6.40 -6.89 -2.95
N TRP A 8 5.27 -6.44 -2.41
CA TRP A 8 4.24 -7.33 -1.89
C TRP A 8 3.31 -7.86 -2.98
N ALA A 9 3.36 -7.31 -4.19
CA ALA A 9 2.58 -7.78 -5.33
C ALA A 9 3.17 -9.06 -5.90
N PRO A 10 2.33 -10.02 -6.34
CA PRO A 10 2.78 -11.15 -7.14
C PRO A 10 3.54 -10.72 -8.40
N GLY A 11 4.44 -11.58 -8.87
CA GLY A 11 5.23 -11.32 -10.06
C GLY A 11 4.39 -11.09 -11.33
N GLU A 12 3.23 -11.74 -11.43
CA GLU A 12 2.29 -11.52 -12.54
C GLU A 12 1.83 -10.07 -12.67
N ASP A 13 1.69 -9.33 -11.56
CA ASP A 13 1.29 -7.93 -11.58
C ASP A 13 2.44 -7.06 -12.10
N TRP A 14 3.68 -7.38 -11.72
CA TRP A 14 4.86 -6.72 -12.28
C TRP A 14 5.00 -6.96 -13.79
N GLU A 15 4.72 -8.17 -14.27
CA GLU A 15 4.77 -8.52 -15.69
C GLU A 15 3.79 -7.69 -16.53
N ARG A 16 2.61 -7.38 -15.99
CA ARG A 16 1.61 -6.51 -16.67
C ARG A 16 2.15 -5.11 -16.95
N HIS A 17 3.17 -4.67 -16.20
CA HIS A 17 3.88 -3.41 -16.39
C HIS A 17 5.22 -3.57 -17.13
N GLY A 18 5.52 -4.75 -17.67
CA GLY A 18 6.79 -5.03 -18.36
C GLY A 18 8.00 -5.09 -17.43
N LEU A 19 7.77 -5.27 -16.13
CA LEU A 19 8.82 -5.36 -15.11
C LEU A 19 8.96 -6.80 -14.62
N THR A 20 10.10 -7.10 -13.99
CA THR A 20 10.33 -8.38 -13.31
C THR A 20 10.40 -8.13 -11.81
N HIS A 21 9.65 -8.91 -11.04
CA HIS A 21 9.65 -8.83 -9.59
C HIS A 21 11.05 -9.16 -9.02
N PRO A 22 11.55 -8.44 -7.99
CA PRO A 22 12.92 -8.61 -7.47
C PRO A 22 13.20 -10.00 -6.87
N ALA A 23 12.21 -10.66 -6.27
CA ALA A 23 12.29 -12.05 -5.83
C ALA A 23 12.11 -13.11 -6.95
N GLY A 24 12.05 -12.67 -8.21
CA GLY A 24 11.87 -13.54 -9.38
C GLY A 24 10.44 -13.53 -9.94
N ARG A 25 10.32 -13.99 -11.18
CA ARG A 25 9.08 -13.98 -11.99
C ARG A 25 7.90 -14.67 -11.30
N GLU A 26 8.13 -15.82 -10.69
CA GLU A 26 7.10 -16.65 -10.05
C GLU A 26 6.85 -16.26 -8.58
N SER A 27 7.38 -15.12 -8.14
CA SER A 27 7.16 -14.62 -6.78
C SER A 27 5.68 -14.46 -6.48
N ARG A 28 5.23 -14.98 -5.34
CA ARG A 28 3.87 -14.77 -4.82
C ARG A 28 3.77 -13.53 -3.94
N GLY A 29 4.75 -12.63 -4.01
CA GLY A 29 4.76 -11.36 -3.28
C GLY A 29 4.96 -11.58 -1.78
N LEU A 30 4.02 -11.10 -0.96
CA LEU A 30 4.10 -11.07 0.51
C LEU A 30 4.57 -12.39 1.17
N VAL A 31 4.24 -13.54 0.60
CA VAL A 31 4.60 -14.86 1.17
C VAL A 31 6.01 -15.32 0.83
N ASP A 32 6.61 -14.81 -0.26
CA ASP A 32 7.92 -15.24 -0.78
C ASP A 32 9.02 -14.20 -0.52
N VAL A 33 8.64 -12.95 -0.22
CA VAL A 33 9.59 -11.85 -0.03
C VAL A 33 10.15 -11.83 1.39
N ILE A 34 11.45 -12.10 1.49
CA ILE A 34 12.25 -11.85 2.70
C ILE A 34 13.07 -10.58 2.46
N VAL A 35 12.59 -9.44 2.97
CA VAL A 35 13.20 -8.11 2.70
C VAL A 35 14.68 -8.05 3.13
N HIS A 36 15.07 -8.80 4.16
CA HIS A 36 16.45 -8.84 4.66
C HIS A 36 17.43 -9.56 3.72
N ASP A 37 16.92 -10.35 2.77
CA ASP A 37 17.74 -11.06 1.78
C ASP A 37 17.94 -10.22 0.49
N MET A 38 17.33 -9.04 0.41
CA MET A 38 17.40 -8.14 -0.74
C MET A 38 18.48 -7.08 -0.57
N ASP A 39 19.16 -6.73 -1.65
CA ASP A 39 20.15 -5.66 -1.65
C ASP A 39 19.43 -4.28 -1.52
N PRO A 40 19.74 -3.47 -0.48
CA PRO A 40 19.05 -2.21 -0.26
C PRO A 40 19.24 -1.19 -1.39
N GLN A 41 20.43 -1.16 -2.02
CA GLN A 41 20.71 -0.22 -3.10
C GLN A 41 19.94 -0.61 -4.37
N GLN A 42 19.89 -1.91 -4.69
CA GLN A 42 19.07 -2.39 -5.80
C GLN A 42 17.59 -2.09 -5.61
N LEU A 43 17.07 -2.17 -4.38
CA LEU A 43 15.69 -1.79 -4.08
C LEU A 43 15.46 -0.28 -4.31
N LEU A 44 16.38 0.57 -3.86
CA LEU A 44 16.27 2.02 -4.08
C LEU A 44 16.28 2.37 -5.57
N ASP A 45 17.18 1.77 -6.34
CA ASP A 45 17.26 1.97 -7.79
C ASP A 45 16.00 1.44 -8.49
N LEU A 46 15.50 0.28 -8.06
CA LEU A 46 14.26 -0.30 -8.57
C LEU A 46 13.05 0.60 -8.29
N ALA A 47 13.00 1.25 -7.13
CA ALA A 47 11.88 2.10 -6.73
C ALA A 47 11.60 3.23 -7.72
N GLU A 48 12.61 3.69 -8.47
CA GLU A 48 12.44 4.71 -9.52
C GLU A 48 11.64 4.18 -10.72
N THR A 49 11.77 2.88 -11.00
CA THR A 49 11.13 2.21 -12.15
C THR A 49 9.69 1.79 -11.87
N ILE A 50 9.29 1.69 -10.60
CA ILE A 50 7.96 1.21 -10.20
C ILE A 50 6.90 2.26 -10.58
N PRO A 51 5.91 1.91 -11.44
CA PRO A 51 4.81 2.79 -11.77
C PRO A 51 3.84 2.89 -10.57
N PRO A 52 3.21 4.05 -10.34
CA PRO A 52 2.20 4.20 -9.28
C PRO A 52 1.07 3.19 -9.36
N THR A 53 0.63 2.84 -10.57
CA THR A 53 -0.45 1.90 -10.83
C THR A 53 -0.19 0.49 -10.32
N LEU A 54 1.07 0.06 -10.23
CA LEU A 54 1.43 -1.22 -9.63
C LEU A 54 1.23 -1.20 -8.10
N VAL A 55 1.46 -0.06 -7.46
CA VAL A 55 1.24 0.12 -6.01
C VAL A 55 -0.26 0.22 -5.71
N GLU A 56 -1.00 0.92 -6.58
CA GLU A 56 -2.46 1.11 -6.47
C GLU A 56 -3.25 -0.20 -6.56
N GLY A 57 -2.70 -1.22 -7.24
CA GLY A 57 -3.28 -2.57 -7.28
C GLY A 57 -3.29 -3.28 -5.92
N LEU A 58 -2.42 -2.87 -4.99
CA LEU A 58 -2.32 -3.45 -3.64
C LEU A 58 -2.94 -2.55 -2.57
N PHE A 59 -2.75 -1.24 -2.70
CA PHE A 59 -3.11 -0.26 -1.69
C PHE A 59 -3.90 0.86 -2.34
N HIS A 60 -4.91 1.35 -1.64
CA HIS A 60 -5.48 2.64 -1.97
C HIS A 60 -4.82 3.69 -1.10
N LEU A 61 -4.06 4.57 -1.76
CA LEU A 61 -3.28 5.63 -1.15
C LEU A 61 -3.95 6.96 -1.48
N GLY A 62 -4.11 7.81 -0.48
CA GLY A 62 -4.75 9.11 -0.65
C GLY A 62 -4.90 9.82 0.68
N ASN A 63 -5.45 11.03 0.61
CA ASN A 63 -5.90 11.74 1.79
C ASN A 63 -7.23 11.17 2.32
N VAL A 64 -7.66 11.62 3.51
CA VAL A 64 -8.88 11.12 4.15
C VAL A 64 -10.11 11.23 3.25
N ASP A 65 -10.29 12.34 2.53
CA ASP A 65 -11.46 12.56 1.68
C ASP A 65 -11.47 11.63 0.46
N GLU A 66 -10.30 11.39 -0.14
CA GLU A 66 -10.13 10.43 -1.24
C GLU A 66 -10.45 8.99 -0.79
N LEU A 67 -9.99 8.60 0.40
CA LEU A 67 -10.26 7.28 0.96
C LEU A 67 -11.74 7.09 1.29
N LEU A 68 -12.40 8.08 1.90
CA LEU A 68 -13.84 8.00 2.20
C LEU A 68 -14.67 7.89 0.92
N SER A 69 -14.36 8.70 -0.09
CA SER A 69 -15.01 8.64 -1.40
C SER A 69 -14.88 7.24 -2.04
N PHE A 70 -13.71 6.62 -1.90
CA PHE A 70 -13.50 5.25 -2.36
C PHE A 70 -14.37 4.24 -1.58
N PHE A 71 -14.52 4.38 -0.27
CA PHE A 71 -15.30 3.45 0.55
C PHE A 71 -16.82 3.60 0.40
N GLU A 72 -17.32 4.77 -0.02
CA GLU A 72 -18.75 5.01 -0.26
C GLU A 72 -19.40 3.97 -1.18
N GLN A 73 -18.68 3.51 -2.21
CA GLN A 73 -19.22 2.52 -3.15
C GLN A 73 -19.47 1.16 -2.49
N PHE A 74 -18.64 0.79 -1.52
CA PHE A 74 -18.78 -0.47 -0.78
C PHE A 74 -19.90 -0.36 0.26
N ALA A 75 -20.00 0.78 0.95
CA ALA A 75 -21.13 1.05 1.84
C ALA A 75 -22.47 0.95 1.09
N LYS A 76 -22.57 1.56 -0.10
CA LYS A 76 -23.74 1.44 -0.99
C LYS A 76 -24.03 0.00 -1.43
N ALA A 77 -23.01 -0.86 -1.48
CA ALA A 77 -23.14 -2.27 -1.80
C ALA A 77 -23.43 -3.17 -0.57
N GLY A 78 -23.53 -2.59 0.63
CA GLY A 78 -23.83 -3.32 1.86
C GLY A 78 -22.61 -3.86 2.60
N LEU A 79 -21.49 -3.14 2.61
CA LEU A 79 -20.30 -3.49 3.38
C LEU A 79 -20.62 -3.65 4.88
N GLU A 80 -20.37 -4.84 5.44
CA GLU A 80 -20.59 -5.11 6.88
C GLU A 80 -19.32 -4.98 7.73
N HIS A 81 -18.15 -5.21 7.12
CA HIS A 81 -16.87 -5.27 7.81
C HIS A 81 -15.77 -4.56 7.02
N ILE A 82 -15.05 -3.67 7.69
CA ILE A 82 -13.87 -2.99 7.15
C ILE A 82 -12.66 -3.25 8.05
N VAL A 83 -11.51 -3.53 7.44
CA VAL A 83 -10.23 -3.61 8.14
C VAL A 83 -9.35 -2.49 7.58
N VAL A 84 -8.95 -1.57 8.45
CA VAL A 84 -8.05 -0.46 8.12
C VAL A 84 -6.73 -0.70 8.83
N GLY A 85 -5.64 -0.73 8.06
CA GLY A 85 -4.28 -0.82 8.58
C GLY A 85 -3.53 0.48 8.36
N ASP A 86 -3.05 1.11 9.44
CA ASP A 86 -2.18 2.27 9.33
C ASP A 86 -0.72 1.85 9.14
N SER A 87 -0.14 2.28 8.01
CA SER A 87 1.26 2.03 7.69
C SER A 87 2.15 3.26 7.89
N THR A 88 1.61 4.39 8.39
CA THR A 88 2.33 5.65 8.60
C THR A 88 3.57 5.45 9.48
N GLY A 89 3.42 4.64 10.55
CA GLY A 89 4.53 4.35 11.47
C GLY A 89 5.62 3.44 10.91
N SER A 90 5.31 2.66 9.87
CA SER A 90 6.28 1.74 9.24
C SER A 90 7.36 2.48 8.44
N VAL A 91 7.06 3.69 7.98
CA VAL A 91 7.99 4.51 7.17
C VAL A 91 8.44 5.76 7.93
N GLY A 92 7.51 6.46 8.59
CA GLY A 92 7.74 7.75 9.24
C GLY A 92 8.20 7.71 10.70
N GLY A 93 8.13 6.53 11.32
CA GLY A 93 8.40 6.36 12.75
C GLY A 93 7.37 7.02 13.66
N GLN A 94 7.62 7.01 14.97
CA GLN A 94 6.64 7.43 15.98
C GLN A 94 6.24 8.91 15.87
N ALA A 95 7.16 9.79 15.49
CA ALA A 95 6.87 11.22 15.37
C ALA A 95 5.83 11.50 14.28
N GLU A 96 5.92 10.82 13.14
CA GLU A 96 4.96 10.97 12.05
C GLU A 96 3.60 10.38 12.43
N VAL A 97 3.56 9.24 13.12
CA VAL A 97 2.31 8.67 13.67
C VAL A 97 1.59 9.65 14.57
N ILE A 98 2.31 10.26 15.52
CA ILE A 98 1.74 11.25 16.44
C ILE A 98 1.20 12.45 15.66
N ALA A 99 1.98 12.97 14.71
CA ALA A 99 1.58 14.11 13.89
C ALA A 99 0.34 13.82 13.02
N ARG A 100 0.14 12.57 12.59
CA ARG A 100 -0.95 12.11 11.72
C ARG A 100 -2.12 11.46 12.45
N THR A 101 -2.07 11.38 13.78
CA THR A 101 -3.17 10.83 14.59
C THR A 101 -4.53 11.49 14.28
N PRO A 102 -4.64 12.82 14.08
CA PRO A 102 -5.92 13.44 13.74
C PRO A 102 -6.49 12.98 12.39
N ASP A 103 -5.64 12.71 11.40
CA ASP A 103 -6.07 12.24 10.07
C ASP A 103 -6.72 10.86 10.19
N MET A 104 -6.14 9.98 11.00
CA MET A 104 -6.70 8.65 11.24
C MET A 104 -8.00 8.68 12.04
N GLN A 105 -8.11 9.55 13.05
CA GLN A 105 -9.37 9.76 13.78
C GLN A 105 -10.49 10.18 12.83
N ARG A 106 -10.21 11.18 11.96
CA ARG A 106 -11.16 11.65 10.95
C ARG A 106 -11.56 10.54 9.97
N LEU A 107 -10.62 9.69 9.56
CA LEU A 107 -10.92 8.54 8.70
C LEU A 107 -11.88 7.57 9.37
N PHE A 108 -11.64 7.17 10.63
CA PHE A 108 -12.53 6.25 11.34
C PHE A 108 -13.92 6.84 11.59
N GLU A 109 -14.00 8.12 11.96
CA GLU A 109 -15.28 8.82 12.10
C GLU A 109 -16.06 8.87 10.78
N GLY A 110 -15.37 9.16 9.68
CA GLY A 110 -15.96 9.17 8.35
C GLY A 110 -16.45 7.79 7.93
N LEU A 111 -15.63 6.74 8.12
CA LEU A 111 -15.99 5.36 7.78
C LEU A 111 -17.19 4.85 8.59
N ALA A 112 -17.31 5.24 9.86
CA ALA A 112 -18.46 4.89 10.70
C ALA A 112 -19.77 5.61 10.28
N ALA A 113 -19.66 6.67 9.47
CA ALA A 113 -20.78 7.44 8.96
C ALA A 113 -21.18 7.08 7.52
N LEU A 114 -20.42 6.20 6.85
CA LEU A 114 -20.74 5.64 5.53
C LEU A 114 -21.83 4.57 5.62
#